data_AF-A0A2G9TIZ6-F1
#
_entry.id   AF-A0A2G9TIZ6-F1
#
_cell.length_a   1.000
_cell.length_b   1.000
_cell.length_c   1.000
_cell.angle_alpha   90.00
_cell.angle_beta   90.00
_cell.angle_gamma   90.00
#
_symmetry.space_group_name_H-M   'P 1'
#
loop_
_entity.id
_entity.type
_entity.pdbx_description
1 polymer ?
#
loop_
_entity_poly.entity_id
_entity_poly.type
_entity_poly.pdbx_seq_one_letter_code
_entity_poly.pdbx_strand_id
1 'polypeptide(L)'
;EYWAVFEVMVHLNANLNETEKMILLKESLVGKAATTIKGIKMIPQNYSWMVDVIKKKYDNLTTTRANVIKRLMFSIRQKTTQNLAKQFLIISAP
;
A
#
# COMPACT_ATOMS: atom_id res chain seq x y z
N GLU A 1 -7.11 -7.45 5.41
CA GLU A 1 -7.19 -6.00 5.09
C GLU A 1 -5.98 -5.44 4.31
N TYR A 2 -4.77 -5.48 4.88
CA TYR A 2 -3.51 -4.96 4.29
C TYR A 2 -3.29 -5.30 2.80
N TRP A 3 -3.43 -6.58 2.43
CA TRP A 3 -3.11 -7.04 1.08
C TRP A 3 -3.94 -6.42 -0.02
N ALA A 4 -5.23 -6.17 0.20
CA ALA A 4 -6.07 -5.53 -0.80
C ALA A 4 -5.61 -4.09 -1.08
N VAL A 5 -5.12 -3.38 -0.05
CA VAL A 5 -4.57 -2.03 -0.20
C VAL A 5 -3.23 -2.07 -0.92
N PHE A 6 -2.34 -2.96 -0.49
CA PHE A 6 -1.03 -3.14 -1.10
C PHE A 6 -1.14 -3.52 -2.57
N GLU A 7 -2.10 -4.40 -2.90
CA GLU A 7 -2.38 -4.84 -4.27
C GLU A 7 -2.72 -3.67 -5.19
N VAL A 8 -3.66 -2.80 -4.79
CA VAL A 8 -4.12 -1.68 -5.62
C VAL A 8 -3.11 -0.53 -5.65
N MET A 9 -2.50 -0.19 -4.52
CA MET A 9 -1.65 1.01 -4.40
C MET A 9 -0.22 0.78 -4.88
N VAL A 10 0.30 -0.45 -4.73
CA VAL A 10 1.70 -0.79 -4.97
C VAL A 10 1.82 -1.85 -6.05
N HIS A 11 1.18 -3.02 -5.89
CA HIS A 11 1.41 -4.15 -6.79
C HIS A 11 0.97 -3.87 -8.23
N LEU A 12 -0.26 -3.40 -8.42
CA LEU A 12 -0.86 -3.09 -9.72
C LEU A 12 -0.47 -1.70 -10.26
N ASN A 13 0.29 -0.91 -9.49
CA ASN A 13 0.71 0.42 -9.92
C ASN A 13 1.80 0.31 -11.00
N ALA A 14 1.46 0.70 -12.23
CA ALA A 14 2.37 0.66 -13.37
C ALA A 14 3.43 1.77 -13.36
N ASN A 15 3.25 2.82 -12.55
CA ASN A 15 4.21 3.91 -12.40
C ASN A 15 5.35 3.57 -11.45
N LEU A 16 5.29 2.42 -10.76
CA LEU A 16 6.33 1.94 -9.85
C LEU A 16 7.06 0.77 -10.50
N ASN A 17 8.39 0.81 -10.47
CA ASN A 17 9.22 -0.33 -10.83
C ASN A 17 9.30 -1.34 -9.66
N GLU A 18 9.81 -2.54 -9.93
CA GLU A 18 9.88 -3.62 -8.95
C GLU A 18 10.73 -3.25 -7.73
N THR A 19 11.81 -2.50 -7.91
CA THR A 19 12.64 -2.02 -6.78
C THR A 19 11.88 -1.05 -5.88
N GLU A 20 11.14 -0.10 -6.45
CA GLU A 20 10.29 0.83 -5.68
C GLU A 20 9.19 0.07 -4.94
N LYS A 21 8.56 -0.93 -5.58
CA LYS A 21 7.57 -1.80 -4.93
C LYS A 21 8.18 -2.60 -3.78
N MET A 22 9.43 -3.05 -3.91
CA MET A 22 10.16 -3.75 -2.83
C MET A 22 10.47 -2.83 -1.64
N ILE A 23 10.81 -1.56 -1.89
CA ILE A 23 11.04 -0.57 -0.83
C ILE A 23 9.74 -0.36 -0.06
N LEU A 24 8.65 -0.06 -0.76
CA LEU A 24 7.34 0.15 -0.16
C LEU A 24 6.85 -1.07 0.62
N LEU A 25 7.08 -2.28 0.10
CA LEU A 25 6.79 -3.53 0.81
C LEU A 25 7.61 -3.65 2.11
N LYS A 26 8.89 -3.29 2.11
CA LYS A 26 9.71 -3.36 3.33
C LYS A 26 9.27 -2.34 4.38
N GLU A 27 9.00 -1.11 3.95
CA GLU A 27 8.59 -0.02 4.84
C GLU A 27 7.20 -0.23 5.46
N SER A 28 6.31 -0.92 4.75
CA SER A 28 4.96 -1.20 5.24
C SER A 28 4.87 -2.42 6.16
N LEU A 29 5.95 -3.21 6.29
CA LEU A 29 6.00 -4.38 7.15
C LEU A 29 6.64 -4.06 8.51
N VAL A 30 6.14 -4.72 9.54
CA VAL A 30 6.62 -4.56 10.93
C VAL A 30 6.85 -5.90 11.60
N GLY A 31 7.65 -5.89 12.66
CA GLY A 31 7.90 -7.06 13.51
C GLY A 31 8.32 -8.30 12.72
N LYS A 32 7.63 -9.43 12.96
CA LYS A 32 7.97 -10.72 12.36
C LYS A 32 7.88 -10.73 10.83
N ALA A 33 7.00 -9.92 10.24
CA ALA A 33 6.85 -9.86 8.79
C ALA A 33 8.04 -9.14 8.14
N ALA A 34 8.51 -8.03 8.73
CA ALA A 34 9.72 -7.34 8.29
C ALA A 34 10.96 -8.25 8.40
N THR A 35 11.10 -8.97 9.51
CA THR A 35 12.23 -9.91 9.72
C THR A 35 12.24 -11.04 8.68
N THR A 36 11.06 -11.48 8.22
CA THR A 36 10.92 -12.59 7.26
C THR A 36 11.61 -12.29 5.92
N ILE A 37 11.65 -11.03 5.49
CA ILE A 37 12.22 -10.62 4.21
C ILE A 37 13.52 -9.81 4.34
N LYS A 38 14.06 -9.69 5.57
CA LYS A 38 15.25 -8.87 5.86
C LYS A 38 16.50 -9.32 5.10
N GLY A 39 16.69 -10.62 4.93
CA GLY A 39 17.85 -11.22 4.25
C GLY A 39 17.73 -11.27 2.72
N ILE A 40 16.62 -10.83 2.14
CA ILE A 40 16.36 -10.92 0.71
C ILE A 40 17.05 -9.76 -0.01
N LYS A 41 17.82 -10.07 -1.06
CA LYS A 41 18.50 -9.07 -1.89
C LYS A 41 17.48 -8.17 -2.59
N MET A 42 17.74 -6.86 -2.58
CA MET A 42 16.95 -5.82 -3.26
C MET A 42 17.25 -5.79 -4.77
N ILE A 43 16.91 -6.88 -5.47
CA ILE A 43 16.97 -6.94 -6.94
C ILE A 43 15.57 -7.18 -7.50
N PRO A 44 15.21 -6.55 -8.64
CA PRO A 44 13.86 -6.60 -9.22
C PRO A 44 13.24 -8.01 -9.29
N GLN A 45 14.05 -9.00 -9.68
CA GLN A 45 13.67 -10.41 -9.84
C GLN A 45 13.14 -11.06 -8.55
N ASN A 46 13.49 -10.51 -7.39
CA ASN A 46 13.03 -11.03 -6.10
C ASN A 46 11.67 -10.48 -5.68
N TYR A 47 11.11 -9.48 -6.36
CA TYR A 47 9.89 -8.82 -5.93
C TYR A 47 8.71 -9.79 -5.79
N SER A 48 8.39 -10.55 -6.84
CA SER A 48 7.27 -11.52 -6.80
C SER A 48 7.45 -12.50 -5.65
N TRP A 49 8.67 -13.03 -5.50
CA TRP A 49 8.98 -13.98 -4.43
C TRP A 49 8.82 -13.38 -3.04
N MET A 50 9.22 -12.12 -2.82
CA MET A 50 9.02 -11.43 -1.55
C MET A 50 7.54 -11.30 -1.18
N VAL A 51 6.69 -10.95 -2.15
CA VAL A 51 5.24 -10.85 -1.97
C VAL A 51 4.67 -12.22 -1.60
N ASP A 52 5.05 -13.27 -2.33
CA ASP A 52 4.56 -14.62 -2.11
C ASP A 52 4.95 -15.17 -0.74
N VAL A 53 6.18 -14.91 -0.28
CA VAL A 53 6.66 -15.33 1.05
C VAL A 53 5.81 -14.71 2.16
N ILE A 54 5.51 -13.41 2.08
CA ILE A 54 4.69 -12.76 3.12
C ILE A 54 3.24 -13.21 2.98
N LYS A 55 2.68 -13.31 1.77
CA LYS A 55 1.29 -13.77 1.55
C LYS A 55 1.12 -15.18 2.12
N LYS A 56 1.97 -16.13 1.75
CA LYS A 56 1.92 -17.51 2.25
C LYS A 56 2.02 -17.61 3.77
N LYS A 57 2.81 -16.74 4.41
CA LYS A 57 3.09 -16.83 5.85
C LYS A 57 2.08 -16.07 6.73
N TYR A 58 1.44 -15.02 6.20
CA TYR A 58 0.61 -14.11 6.99
C TYR A 58 -0.80 -13.90 6.44
N ASP A 59 -1.10 -14.37 5.23
CA ASP A 59 -2.45 -14.34 4.67
C ASP A 59 -3.21 -15.62 5.08
N ASN A 60 -3.53 -15.72 6.37
CA ASN A 60 -4.54 -16.69 6.82
C ASN A 60 -5.90 -16.19 6.31
N LEU A 61 -6.39 -16.84 5.25
CA LEU A 61 -7.73 -16.71 4.67
C LEU A 61 -8.77 -16.41 5.75
N THR A 62 -9.41 -15.23 5.75
CA THR A 62 -10.86 -15.09 6.04
C THR A 62 -11.42 -13.66 6.14
N THR A 63 -10.68 -12.61 6.50
CA THR A 63 -11.40 -11.38 6.90
C THR A 63 -11.04 -10.11 6.11
N THR A 64 -12.12 -9.47 5.66
CA THR A 64 -12.27 -8.05 5.31
C THR A 64 -11.71 -7.54 3.97
N ARG A 65 -12.46 -7.79 2.89
CA ARG A 65 -12.48 -6.91 1.70
C ARG A 65 -13.44 -5.72 1.88
N ALA A 66 -14.60 -5.92 2.51
CA ALA A 66 -15.65 -4.90 2.57
C ALA A 66 -15.31 -3.69 3.48
N ASN A 67 -14.66 -3.91 4.64
CA ASN A 67 -14.40 -2.83 5.60
C ASN A 67 -13.22 -1.93 5.19
N VAL A 68 -12.20 -2.51 4.53
CA VAL A 68 -11.07 -1.75 3.96
C VAL A 68 -11.52 -0.83 2.86
N ILE A 69 -12.30 -1.35 1.92
CA ILE A 69 -12.81 -0.58 0.78
C ILE A 69 -13.62 0.62 1.29
N LYS A 70 -14.46 0.41 2.32
CA LYS A 70 -15.20 1.51 2.96
C LYS A 70 -14.29 2.55 3.62
N ARG A 71 -13.27 2.13 4.38
CA ARG A 71 -12.35 3.05 5.08
C ARG A 71 -11.44 3.83 4.12
N LEU A 72 -10.97 3.19 3.05
CA LEU A 72 -10.17 3.85 2.01
C LEU A 72 -11.00 4.83 1.18
N MET A 73 -12.22 4.44 0.75
CA MET A 73 -13.12 5.38 0.07
C MET A 73 -13.41 6.61 0.93
N PHE A 74 -13.66 6.42 2.23
CA PHE A 74 -13.87 7.52 3.15
C PHE A 74 -12.64 8.43 3.26
N SER A 75 -11.45 7.86 3.36
CA SER A 75 -10.19 8.61 3.50
C SER A 75 -9.79 9.35 2.22
N ILE A 76 -10.01 8.76 1.04
CA ILE A 76 -9.76 9.39 -0.27
C ILE A 76 -10.73 10.56 -0.49
N ARG A 77 -12.02 10.37 -0.17
CA ARG A 77 -13.03 11.43 -0.28
C ARG A 77 -12.68 12.62 0.62
N GLN A 78 -12.26 12.35 1.86
CA GLN A 78 -11.83 13.41 2.79
C GLN A 78 -10.62 14.18 2.25
N LYS A 79 -9.56 13.50 1.81
CA LYS A 79 -8.39 14.18 1.22
C LYS A 79 -8.73 15.02 0.00
N THR A 80 -9.62 14.52 -0.86
CA THR A 80 -10.08 15.25 -2.07
C THR A 80 -10.86 16.50 -1.67
N THR A 81 -11.77 16.38 -0.70
CA THR A 81 -12.56 17.50 -0.19
C THR A 81 -11.68 18.57 0.47
N GLN A 82 -10.67 18.15 1.23
CA GLN A 82 -9.70 19.07 1.85
C GLN A 82 -8.84 19.80 0.82
N ASN A 83 -8.44 19.13 -0.26
CA ASN A 83 -7.68 19.78 -1.34
C ASN A 83 -8.52 20.81 -2.11
N LEU A 84 -9.79 20.48 -2.40
CA LEU A 84 -10.72 21.42 -3.06
C LEU A 84 -11.02 22.63 -2.18
N ALA A 85 -11.24 22.42 -0.88
CA ALA A 85 -11.48 23.52 0.07
C ALA A 85 -10.26 24.45 0.18
N LYS A 86 -9.04 23.90 0.22
CA LYS A 86 -7.81 24.69 0.20
C LYS A 86 -7.64 25.49 -1.08
N GLN A 87 -7.92 24.89 -2.25
CA GLN A 87 -7.89 25.61 -3.51
C GLN A 87 -8.90 26.76 -3.51
N PHE A 88 -10.15 26.52 -3.11
CA PHE A 88 -11.19 27.54 -3.07
C PHE A 88 -10.84 28.72 -2.15
N LEU A 89 -10.23 28.45 -0.99
CA LEU A 89 -9.75 29.49 -0.07
C LEU A 89 -8.62 30.35 -0.65
N ILE A 90 -7.77 29.79 -1.51
CA ILE A 90 -6.68 30.54 -2.19
C ILE A 90 -7.24 31.50 -3.25
N ILE A 91 -8.30 31.10 -3.97
CA ILE A 91 -8.93 31.93 -5.03
C ILE A 91 -9.92 32.95 -4.49
N SER A 92 -10.37 32.80 -3.23
CA SER A 92 -11.29 33.72 -2.55
C SER A 92 -10.59 34.66 -1.57
N ALA A 93 -9.27 34.55 -1.43
CA ALA A 93 -8.46 35.54 -0.73
C ALA A 93 -8.40 36.84 -1.56
N PRO A 94 -8.69 38.01 -0.97
CA PRO A 94 -8.71 39.30 -1.67
C PRO A 94 -7.34 39.77 -2.14
#